data_AF-A0A849PX44-F1
#
_entry.id   AF-A0A849PX44-F1
#
_cell.length_a   1.000
_cell.length_b   1.000
_cell.length_c   1.000
_cell.angle_alpha   90.00
_cell.angle_beta   90.00
_cell.angle_gamma   90.00
#
_symmetry.space_group_name_H-M   'P 1'
#
loop_
_entity.id
_entity.type
_entity.pdbx_description
1 polymer ?
#
loop_
_entity_poly.entity_id
_entity_poly.type
_entity_poly.pdbx_seq_one_letter_code
_entity_poly.pdbx_strand_id
1 'polypeptide(L)'
;MTGESEQTFIGASRTTVVEEKVILDEEYDPGFAAEIVKYGGRDVKTCHQCGNCTGVCPYSLKTKYKTRNIIKMCQLGLKSLVLHTPWLCATCYRCYEHCPEDINAAEVMIALRHIAIREGNIPDFIVRVSKNVLKYGQSISPSREVEVLREQLELGPLPYAQPKHAKNITEIQHIIRATNYDELIHISARPEEDE
;
A
#
# COMPACT_ATOMS: atom_id res chain seq x y z
N MET A 1 30.04 5.06 -19.36
CA MET A 1 30.19 3.61 -19.53
C MET A 1 28.81 3.02 -19.38
N THR A 2 28.23 2.56 -20.49
CA THR A 2 26.86 2.07 -20.59
C THR A 2 26.75 0.75 -19.81
N GLY A 3 26.26 0.83 -18.58
CA GLY A 3 26.01 -0.32 -17.72
C GLY A 3 24.72 -1.01 -18.12
N GLU A 4 24.79 -2.31 -18.34
CA GLU A 4 23.66 -3.16 -18.70
C GLU A 4 22.57 -3.14 -17.62
N SER A 5 21.32 -2.99 -18.06
CA SER A 5 20.13 -2.96 -17.22
C SER A 5 19.70 -4.37 -16.84
N GLU A 6 19.63 -4.67 -15.55
CA GLU A 6 19.03 -5.91 -15.05
C GLU A 6 17.58 -5.65 -14.64
N GLN A 7 16.63 -6.26 -15.38
CA GLN A 7 15.19 -6.18 -15.07
C GLN A 7 14.93 -6.88 -13.73
N THR A 8 14.82 -6.12 -12.64
CA THR A 8 14.38 -6.69 -11.36
C THR A 8 12.85 -6.59 -11.30
N PHE A 9 12.18 -7.74 -11.45
CA PHE A 9 10.73 -7.86 -11.36
C PHE A 9 10.31 -7.68 -9.90
N ILE A 10 9.87 -6.48 -9.52
CA ILE A 10 9.28 -6.24 -8.21
C ILE A 10 7.97 -5.45 -8.39
N GLY A 11 6.83 -6.12 -8.16
CA GLY A 11 5.54 -5.45 -7.96
C GLY A 11 4.82 -4.91 -9.21
N ALA A 12 4.96 -5.56 -10.38
CA ALA A 12 4.24 -5.22 -11.63
C ALA A 12 4.57 -3.84 -12.25
N SER A 13 5.53 -3.07 -11.70
CA SER A 13 6.01 -1.84 -12.33
C SER A 13 7.14 -2.15 -13.32
N ARG A 14 6.92 -1.86 -14.60
CA ARG A 14 7.96 -1.92 -15.66
C ARG A 14 8.80 -0.64 -15.63
N THR A 15 9.64 -0.47 -14.62
CA THR A 15 10.59 0.66 -14.60
C THR A 15 11.99 0.15 -14.93
N THR A 16 12.53 0.61 -16.05
CA THR A 16 13.95 0.52 -16.38
C THR A 16 14.73 1.34 -15.35
N VAL A 17 15.55 0.67 -14.54
CA VAL A 17 16.46 1.38 -13.62
C VAL A 17 17.63 1.91 -14.46
N VAL A 18 17.55 3.17 -14.88
CA VAL A 18 18.66 3.86 -15.54
C VAL A 18 19.58 4.42 -14.46
N GLU A 19 20.89 4.11 -14.52
CA GLU A 19 21.91 4.67 -13.62
C GLU A 19 22.27 6.13 -13.96
N GLU A 20 21.28 7.00 -14.22
CA GLU A 20 21.55 8.44 -14.29
C GLU A 20 21.44 9.04 -12.88
N LYS A 21 22.60 9.30 -12.27
CA LYS A 21 22.74 9.95 -10.95
C LYS A 21 22.46 11.46 -10.98
N VAL A 22 21.60 11.92 -11.88
CA VAL A 22 21.25 13.34 -12.01
C VAL A 22 19.81 13.49 -11.55
N ILE A 23 19.61 14.22 -10.45
CA ILE A 23 18.28 14.62 -10.00
C ILE A 23 17.96 15.92 -10.75
N LEU A 24 16.88 15.91 -11.52
CA LEU A 24 16.39 17.11 -12.18
C LEU A 24 15.59 17.98 -11.20
N ASP A 25 15.57 19.29 -11.41
CA ASP A 25 14.80 20.22 -10.57
C ASP A 25 13.30 19.88 -10.54
N GLU A 26 12.79 19.31 -11.64
CA GLU A 26 11.40 18.84 -11.80
C GLU A 26 11.05 17.65 -10.89
N GLU A 27 12.05 16.87 -10.47
CA GLU A 27 11.87 15.70 -9.59
C GLU A 27 11.96 16.07 -8.11
N TYR A 28 12.37 17.30 -7.80
CA TYR A 28 12.55 17.80 -6.44
C TYR A 28 11.29 18.48 -5.92
N ASP A 29 10.64 17.85 -4.94
CA ASP A 29 9.49 18.41 -4.21
C ASP A 29 9.87 18.74 -2.76
N PRO A 30 10.18 20.02 -2.43
CA PRO A 30 10.51 20.42 -1.05
C PRO A 30 9.33 20.26 -0.08
N GLY A 31 8.09 20.18 -0.58
CA GLY A 31 6.87 19.98 0.19
C GLY A 31 6.61 18.52 0.58
N PHE A 32 7.26 17.57 -0.08
CA PHE A 32 6.94 16.15 0.04
C PHE A 32 7.06 15.61 1.49
N ALA A 33 8.12 15.98 2.20
CA ALA A 33 8.29 15.56 3.59
C ALA A 33 7.18 16.10 4.50
N ALA A 34 6.63 17.29 4.22
CA ALA A 34 5.48 17.83 4.94
C ALA A 34 4.18 17.11 4.55
N GLU A 35 4.03 16.70 3.29
CA GLU A 35 2.92 15.87 2.83
C GLU A 35 2.89 14.52 3.57
N ILE A 36 4.03 13.84 3.70
CA ILE A 36 4.15 12.56 4.45
C ILE A 36 3.67 12.71 5.89
N VAL A 37 4.01 13.82 6.56
CA VAL A 37 3.59 14.09 7.94
C VAL A 37 2.07 14.20 8.06
N LYS A 38 1.38 14.77 7.05
CA LYS A 38 -0.10 14.86 7.05
C LYS A 38 -0.77 13.48 7.09
N TYR A 39 -0.10 12.44 6.60
CA TYR A 39 -0.61 11.07 6.56
C TYR A 39 -0.05 10.16 7.65
N GLY A 40 0.56 10.71 8.70
CA GLY A 40 1.00 9.95 9.88
C GLY A 40 2.47 9.55 9.90
N GLY A 41 3.22 9.78 8.81
CA GLY A 41 4.67 9.57 8.72
C GLY A 41 5.46 10.64 9.48
N ARG A 42 5.18 10.78 10.78
CA ARG A 42 5.80 11.77 11.67
C ARG A 42 7.32 11.57 11.72
N ASP A 43 8.02 12.67 11.97
CA ASP A 43 9.46 12.67 12.23
C ASP A 43 10.33 12.12 11.08
N VAL A 44 9.80 11.98 9.86
CA VAL A 44 10.59 11.59 8.68
C VAL A 44 11.81 12.51 8.47
N LYS A 45 11.69 13.78 8.87
CA LYS A 45 12.76 14.79 8.80
C LYS A 45 13.87 14.62 9.85
N THR A 46 13.63 13.91 10.95
CA THR A 46 14.63 13.76 12.04
C THR A 46 15.60 12.61 11.79
N CYS A 47 15.33 11.74 10.81
CA CYS A 47 16.18 10.59 10.52
C CYS A 47 17.63 10.99 10.19
N HIS A 48 18.57 10.56 11.03
CA HIS A 48 20.00 10.75 10.82
C HIS A 48 20.69 9.64 9.99
N GLN A 49 19.93 8.70 9.44
CA GLN A 49 20.42 7.66 8.51
C GLN A 49 21.32 6.54 9.11
N CYS A 50 21.11 6.09 10.35
CA CYS A 50 21.91 4.99 10.94
C CYS A 50 21.78 3.64 10.21
N GLY A 51 20.61 3.34 9.64
CA GLY A 51 20.38 2.14 8.84
C GLY A 51 19.89 0.90 9.58
N ASN A 52 19.61 0.97 10.89
CA ASN A 52 19.02 -0.13 11.66
C ASN A 52 17.76 -0.70 10.99
N CYS A 53 16.90 0.18 10.49
CA CYS A 53 15.66 -0.18 9.79
C CYS A 53 15.91 -1.07 8.56
N THR A 54 17.02 -0.89 7.86
CA THR A 54 17.43 -1.74 6.74
C THR A 54 18.00 -3.07 7.23
N GLY A 55 18.78 -3.07 8.31
CA GLY A 55 19.38 -4.29 8.87
C GLY A 55 18.36 -5.26 9.45
N VAL A 56 17.25 -4.75 10.01
CA VAL A 56 16.19 -5.59 10.61
C VAL A 56 15.05 -5.92 9.64
N CYS A 57 14.99 -5.29 8.46
CA CYS A 57 13.94 -5.55 7.50
C CYS A 57 14.18 -6.87 6.77
N PRO A 58 13.28 -7.88 6.89
CA PRO A 58 13.47 -9.17 6.23
C PRO A 58 13.53 -9.05 4.70
N TYR A 59 12.85 -8.05 4.14
CA TYR A 59 12.84 -7.79 2.71
C TYR A 59 14.12 -7.08 2.25
N SER A 60 14.63 -6.11 3.02
CA SER A 60 15.89 -5.43 2.71
C SER A 60 17.09 -6.35 2.72
N LEU A 61 17.10 -7.40 3.52
CA LEU A 61 18.19 -8.37 3.57
C LEU A 61 18.34 -9.19 2.28
N LYS A 62 17.27 -9.30 1.48
CA LYS A 62 17.24 -10.16 0.29
C LYS A 62 17.10 -9.40 -1.03
N THR A 63 16.89 -8.09 -0.99
CA THR A 63 16.55 -7.28 -2.17
C THR A 63 17.22 -5.91 -2.17
N LYS A 64 17.04 -5.15 -3.26
CA LYS A 64 17.48 -3.75 -3.41
C LYS A 64 16.60 -2.76 -2.62
N TYR A 65 15.47 -3.20 -2.02
CA TYR A 65 14.63 -2.35 -1.18
C TYR A 65 15.35 -2.02 0.12
N LYS A 66 15.80 -0.78 0.31
CA LYS A 66 16.47 -0.35 1.55
C LYS A 66 15.63 0.72 2.24
N THR A 67 15.02 0.37 3.37
CA THR A 67 14.18 1.28 4.16
C THR A 67 14.89 2.60 4.44
N ARG A 68 16.18 2.56 4.82
CA ARG A 68 17.00 3.76 5.05
C ARG A 68 17.03 4.70 3.83
N ASN A 69 17.24 4.15 2.63
CA ASN A 69 17.32 4.94 1.40
C ASN A 69 15.96 5.56 1.07
N ILE A 70 14.86 4.83 1.27
CA ILE A 70 13.49 5.33 1.06
C ILE A 70 13.22 6.52 1.98
N ILE A 71 13.55 6.41 3.27
CA ILE A 71 13.43 7.53 4.21
C ILE A 71 14.29 8.73 3.76
N LYS A 72 15.51 8.50 3.25
CA LYS A 72 16.34 9.59 2.75
C LYS A 72 15.74 10.29 1.55
N MET A 73 15.22 9.53 0.59
CA MET A 73 14.55 10.07 -0.59
C MET A 73 13.30 10.88 -0.20
N CYS A 74 12.57 10.45 0.84
CA CYS A 74 11.48 11.22 1.43
C CYS A 74 11.94 12.57 2.00
N GLN A 75 13.06 12.59 2.73
CA GLN A 75 13.66 13.83 3.26
C GLN A 75 14.14 14.78 2.15
N LEU A 76 14.63 14.21 1.05
CA LEU A 76 15.15 14.95 -0.11
C LEU A 76 14.06 15.41 -1.08
N GLY A 77 12.79 15.07 -0.87
CA GLY A 77 11.73 15.48 -1.78
C GLY A 77 11.63 14.67 -3.08
N LEU A 78 12.28 13.50 -3.16
CA LEU A 78 12.35 12.69 -4.38
C LEU A 78 11.14 11.75 -4.48
N LYS A 79 9.95 12.33 -4.64
CA LYS A 79 8.66 11.63 -4.61
C LYS A 79 8.56 10.52 -5.66
N SER A 80 8.86 10.82 -6.92
CA SER A 80 8.77 9.88 -8.06
C SER A 80 9.54 8.57 -7.80
N LEU A 81 10.69 8.66 -7.14
CA LEU A 81 11.59 7.54 -6.88
C LEU A 81 11.08 6.58 -5.79
N VAL A 82 10.10 6.97 -4.97
CA VAL A 82 9.67 6.17 -3.81
C VAL A 82 8.26 5.60 -3.92
N LEU A 83 7.36 6.16 -4.73
CA LEU A 83 5.92 5.80 -4.70
C LEU A 83 5.60 4.35 -5.07
N HIS A 84 6.49 3.65 -5.79
CA HIS A 84 6.32 2.23 -6.12
C HIS A 84 6.80 1.28 -5.00
N THR A 85 7.63 1.77 -4.07
CA THR A 85 8.26 0.95 -3.03
C THR A 85 7.40 0.56 -1.80
N PRO A 86 6.39 1.33 -1.35
CA PRO A 86 5.77 1.10 -0.04
C PRO A 86 4.91 -0.18 0.01
N TRP A 87 4.56 -0.76 -1.15
CA TRP A 87 3.80 -2.00 -1.28
C TRP A 87 4.60 -3.26 -0.89
N LEU A 88 5.93 -3.14 -0.75
CA LEU A 88 6.81 -4.22 -0.30
C LEU A 88 6.93 -4.29 1.22
N CYS A 89 6.58 -3.20 1.90
CA CYS A 89 6.59 -3.16 3.36
C CYS A 89 5.48 -4.05 3.91
N ALA A 90 5.84 -5.06 4.70
CA ALA A 90 4.85 -5.90 5.38
C ALA A 90 4.21 -5.24 6.62
N THR A 91 4.54 -3.97 6.91
CA THR A 91 4.09 -3.25 8.12
C THR A 91 4.30 -4.07 9.40
N CYS A 92 5.46 -4.74 9.50
CA CYS A 92 5.80 -5.61 10.64
C CYS A 92 6.43 -4.86 11.83
N TYR A 93 6.59 -3.55 11.72
CA TYR A 93 7.14 -2.64 12.76
C TYR A 93 8.54 -2.94 13.32
N ARG A 94 9.26 -3.96 12.86
CA ARG A 94 10.65 -4.20 13.30
C ARG A 94 11.56 -2.98 13.15
N CYS A 95 11.39 -2.19 12.08
CA CYS A 95 12.17 -0.98 11.87
C CYS A 95 11.91 0.09 12.94
N TYR A 96 10.70 0.13 13.51
CA TYR A 96 10.30 1.04 14.57
C TYR A 96 10.95 0.63 15.90
N GLU A 97 10.80 -0.63 16.29
CA GLU A 97 11.37 -1.21 17.52
C GLU A 97 12.91 -1.05 17.64
N HIS A 98 13.60 -0.92 16.51
CA HIS A 98 15.06 -0.78 16.46
C HIS A 98 15.53 0.63 16.08
N CYS A 99 14.62 1.61 16.00
CA CYS A 99 14.98 2.98 15.67
C CYS A 99 15.50 3.71 16.91
N PRO A 100 16.74 4.24 16.90
CA PRO A 100 17.25 5.03 18.04
C PRO A 100 16.60 6.42 18.15
N GLU A 101 15.98 6.91 17.07
CA GLU A 101 15.33 8.23 16.98
C GLU A 101 13.80 8.13 17.05
N ASP A 102 13.26 6.94 17.37
CA ASP A 102 11.82 6.67 17.49
C ASP A 102 11.01 7.00 16.22
N ILE A 103 11.65 6.90 15.05
CA ILE A 103 11.01 7.14 13.76
C ILE A 103 10.24 5.90 13.35
N ASN A 104 8.94 6.05 13.22
CA ASN A 104 8.09 4.97 12.75
C ASN A 104 8.13 4.86 11.21
N ALA A 105 9.18 4.20 10.71
CA ALA A 105 9.33 3.98 9.27
C ALA A 105 8.19 3.14 8.66
N ALA A 106 7.45 2.34 9.44
CA ALA A 106 6.27 1.64 8.94
C ALA A 106 5.12 2.63 8.65
N GLU A 107 4.89 3.60 9.53
CA GLU A 107 3.93 4.69 9.30
C GLU A 107 4.33 5.57 8.13
N VAL A 108 5.63 5.83 7.92
CA VAL A 108 6.09 6.50 6.69
C VAL A 108 5.70 5.70 5.44
N MET A 109 5.82 4.36 5.46
CA MET A 109 5.38 3.54 4.32
C MET A 109 3.86 3.58 4.13
N ILE A 110 3.07 3.63 5.20
CA ILE A 110 1.61 3.79 5.12
C ILE A 110 1.24 5.16 4.54
N ALA A 111 1.90 6.23 4.99
CA ALA A 111 1.76 7.57 4.44
C ALA A 111 2.09 7.60 2.94
N LEU A 112 3.17 6.93 2.53
CA LEU A 112 3.52 6.80 1.11
C LEU A 112 2.46 6.03 0.30
N ARG A 113 1.75 5.05 0.87
CA ARG A 113 0.61 4.39 0.19
C ARG A 113 -0.53 5.35 -0.05
N HIS A 114 -0.85 6.21 0.93
CA HIS A 114 -1.88 7.23 0.76
C HIS A 114 -1.55 8.23 -0.34
N ILE A 115 -0.29 8.60 -0.49
CA ILE A 115 0.18 9.48 -1.55
C ILE A 115 0.19 8.71 -2.89
N ALA A 116 0.73 7.49 -2.92
CA ALA A 116 0.78 6.65 -4.11
C ALA A 116 -0.61 6.41 -4.72
N ILE A 117 -1.61 6.11 -3.90
CA ILE A 117 -3.01 5.94 -4.38
C ILE A 117 -3.53 7.22 -5.03
N ARG A 118 -3.29 8.40 -4.42
CA ARG A 118 -3.73 9.69 -4.98
C ARG A 118 -3.03 10.05 -6.29
N GLU A 119 -1.82 9.55 -6.48
CA GLU A 119 -1.04 9.68 -7.72
C GLU A 119 -1.37 8.58 -8.74
N GLY A 120 -2.40 7.77 -8.49
CA GLY A 120 -2.84 6.69 -9.39
C GLY A 120 -1.96 5.43 -9.35
N ASN A 121 -0.98 5.35 -8.45
CA ASN A 121 -0.16 4.16 -8.23
C ASN A 121 -0.89 3.20 -7.27
N ILE A 122 -1.90 2.51 -7.83
CA ILE A 122 -2.79 1.61 -7.10
C ILE A 122 -2.55 0.17 -7.57
N PRO A 123 -2.09 -0.73 -6.70
CA PRO A 123 -1.97 -2.14 -7.06
C PRO A 123 -3.33 -2.80 -7.32
N ASP A 124 -3.39 -3.68 -8.33
CA ASP A 124 -4.62 -4.41 -8.71
C ASP A 124 -5.29 -5.15 -7.56
N PHE A 125 -4.51 -5.66 -6.60
CA PHE A 125 -5.06 -6.38 -5.46
C PHE A 125 -5.88 -5.47 -4.54
N ILE A 126 -5.54 -4.18 -4.42
CA ILE A 126 -6.31 -3.21 -3.62
C ILE A 126 -7.67 -2.97 -4.28
N VAL A 127 -7.69 -2.80 -5.60
CA VAL A 127 -8.93 -2.64 -6.38
C VAL A 127 -9.82 -3.89 -6.21
N ARG A 128 -9.25 -5.08 -6.40
CA ARG A 128 -9.98 -6.36 -6.26
C ARG A 128 -10.55 -6.55 -4.85
N VAL A 129 -9.75 -6.34 -3.81
CA VAL A 129 -10.20 -6.47 -2.41
C VAL A 129 -11.31 -5.45 -2.11
N SER A 130 -11.18 -4.21 -2.60
CA SER A 130 -12.20 -3.19 -2.40
C SER A 130 -13.53 -3.52 -3.08
N LYS A 131 -13.49 -4.07 -4.31
CA LYS A 131 -14.69 -4.60 -4.99
C LYS A 131 -15.35 -5.72 -4.20
N ASN A 132 -14.57 -6.63 -3.62
CA ASN A 132 -15.11 -7.69 -2.78
C ASN A 132 -15.80 -7.14 -1.52
N VAL A 133 -15.20 -6.12 -0.89
CA VAL A 133 -15.81 -5.46 0.28
C VAL A 133 -17.14 -4.79 -0.10
N LEU A 134 -17.22 -4.14 -1.26
CA LEU A 134 -18.46 -3.52 -1.75
C LEU A 134 -19.56 -4.54 -2.08
N LYS A 135 -19.20 -5.68 -2.68
CA LYS A 135 -20.17 -6.69 -3.13
C LYS A 135 -20.58 -7.66 -2.00
N TYR A 136 -19.63 -8.07 -1.16
CA TYR A 136 -19.82 -9.13 -0.18
C TYR A 136 -19.65 -8.68 1.28
N GLY A 137 -19.19 -7.44 1.53
CA GLY A 137 -18.87 -6.97 2.88
C GLY A 137 -17.60 -7.58 3.47
N GLN A 138 -16.77 -8.24 2.66
CA GLN A 138 -15.54 -8.92 3.09
C GLN A 138 -14.47 -8.90 1.99
N SER A 139 -13.19 -9.01 2.39
CA SER A 139 -12.04 -8.89 1.47
C SER A 139 -11.89 -10.07 0.51
N ILE A 140 -12.28 -11.26 0.93
CA ILE A 140 -12.22 -12.48 0.14
C ILE A 140 -13.62 -12.81 -0.36
N SER A 141 -13.79 -12.97 -1.67
CA SER A 141 -15.06 -13.36 -2.26
C SER A 141 -15.47 -14.75 -1.75
N PRO A 142 -16.75 -14.96 -1.42
CA PRO A 142 -17.28 -16.30 -1.19
C PRO A 142 -17.03 -17.23 -2.37
N SER A 143 -16.88 -18.53 -2.10
CA SER A 143 -16.72 -19.55 -3.14
C SER A 143 -17.51 -20.80 -2.78
N ARG A 144 -17.96 -21.53 -3.82
CA ARG A 144 -18.76 -22.74 -3.65
C ARG A 144 -17.96 -23.83 -2.93
N GLU A 145 -16.66 -23.90 -3.15
CA GLU A 145 -15.76 -24.85 -2.49
C GLU A 145 -15.76 -24.67 -0.97
N VAL A 146 -15.76 -23.41 -0.51
CA VAL A 146 -15.84 -23.11 0.93
C VAL A 146 -17.20 -23.47 1.50
N GLU A 147 -18.30 -23.24 0.76
CA GLU A 147 -19.63 -23.66 1.19
C GLU A 147 -19.74 -25.17 1.37
N VAL A 148 -19.27 -25.94 0.39
CA VAL A 148 -19.27 -27.42 0.44
C VAL A 148 -18.42 -27.91 1.62
N LEU A 149 -17.25 -27.32 1.84
CA LEU A 149 -16.40 -27.68 2.97
C LEU A 149 -17.08 -27.39 4.32
N ARG A 150 -17.82 -26.28 4.42
CA ARG A 150 -18.58 -25.94 5.63
C ARG A 150 -19.72 -26.92 5.89
N GLU A 151 -20.45 -27.32 4.85
CA GLU A 151 -21.49 -28.37 4.95
C GLU A 151 -20.89 -29.69 5.45
N GLN A 152 -19.75 -30.12 4.89
CA GLN A 152 -19.04 -31.33 5.31
C GLN A 152 -18.55 -31.27 6.76
N LEU A 153 -18.21 -30.08 7.25
CA LEU A 153 -17.75 -29.83 8.61
C LEU A 153 -18.89 -29.45 9.57
N GLU A 154 -20.16 -29.49 9.11
CA GLU A 154 -21.34 -29.07 9.88
C GLU A 154 -21.24 -27.63 10.43
N LEU A 155 -20.48 -26.78 9.74
CA LEU A 155 -20.36 -25.35 10.02
C LEU A 155 -21.48 -24.65 9.24
N GLY A 156 -22.41 -23.97 9.93
CA GLY A 156 -23.56 -23.30 9.30
C GLY A 156 -23.21 -22.34 8.15
N PRO A 157 -24.21 -21.73 7.48
CA PRO A 157 -23.98 -20.94 6.26
C PRO A 157 -23.05 -19.74 6.48
N LEU A 158 -22.38 -19.30 5.41
CA LEU A 158 -21.50 -18.14 5.44
C LEU A 158 -22.28 -16.85 5.81
N PRO A 159 -21.67 -15.90 6.54
CA PRO A 159 -22.36 -14.70 7.03
C PRO A 159 -23.05 -13.89 5.93
N TYR A 160 -22.49 -13.81 4.71
CA TYR A 160 -23.10 -13.03 3.62
C TYR A 160 -24.46 -13.55 3.15
N ALA A 161 -24.77 -14.83 3.39
CA ALA A 161 -26.06 -15.42 3.06
C ALA A 161 -27.16 -15.04 4.07
N GLN A 162 -26.81 -14.37 5.18
CA GLN A 162 -27.77 -14.01 6.21
C GLN A 162 -28.42 -12.66 5.92
N PRO A 163 -29.75 -12.49 6.11
CA PRO A 163 -30.45 -11.23 5.84
C PRO A 163 -29.89 -10.02 6.60
N LYS A 164 -29.38 -10.21 7.82
CA LYS A 164 -28.74 -9.15 8.61
C LYS A 164 -27.48 -8.60 7.94
N HIS A 165 -26.79 -9.42 7.15
CA HIS A 165 -25.55 -9.04 6.48
C HIS A 165 -25.81 -8.09 5.30
N ALA A 166 -26.97 -8.20 4.64
CA ALA A 166 -27.36 -7.27 3.58
C ALA A 166 -27.39 -5.81 4.06
N LYS A 167 -27.89 -5.57 5.28
CA LYS A 167 -27.88 -4.24 5.90
C LYS A 167 -26.45 -3.72 6.11
N ASN A 168 -25.55 -4.56 6.60
CA ASN A 168 -24.14 -4.20 6.81
C ASN A 168 -23.46 -3.81 5.48
N ILE A 169 -23.74 -4.54 4.40
CA ILE A 169 -23.21 -4.21 3.06
C ILE A 169 -23.70 -2.83 2.63
N THR A 170 -24.99 -2.51 2.81
CA THR A 170 -25.53 -1.18 2.49
C THR A 170 -24.86 -0.07 3.30
N GLU A 171 -24.61 -0.29 4.59
CA GLU A 171 -23.90 0.66 5.45
C GLU A 171 -22.44 0.86 4.99
N ILE A 172 -21.73 -0.22 4.64
CA ILE A 172 -20.37 -0.15 4.06
C ILE A 172 -20.36 0.66 2.76
N GLN A 173 -21.29 0.38 1.85
CA GLN A 173 -21.42 1.12 0.58
C GLN A 173 -21.74 2.60 0.82
N HIS A 174 -22.46 2.94 1.89
CA HIS A 174 -22.72 4.33 2.26
C HIS A 174 -21.44 5.04 2.73
N ILE A 175 -20.64 4.40 3.60
CA ILE A 175 -19.38 4.95 4.10
C ILE A 175 -18.38 5.14 2.96
N ILE A 176 -18.26 4.17 2.05
CA ILE A 176 -17.34 4.27 0.90
C ILE A 176 -17.68 5.48 0.03
N ARG A 177 -18.98 5.71 -0.24
CA ARG A 177 -19.46 6.89 -0.99
C ARG A 177 -19.24 8.18 -0.21
N ALA A 178 -19.56 8.20 1.08
CA ALA A 178 -19.40 9.40 1.92
C ALA A 178 -17.93 9.83 2.08
N THR A 179 -16.99 8.89 1.89
CA THR A 179 -15.55 9.15 1.96
C THR A 179 -14.89 9.33 0.59
N ASN A 180 -15.67 9.27 -0.50
CA ASN A 180 -15.19 9.28 -1.89
C ASN A 180 -14.10 8.22 -2.16
N TYR A 181 -14.11 7.12 -1.41
CA TYR A 181 -13.09 6.07 -1.56
C TYR A 181 -13.26 5.36 -2.91
N ASP A 182 -14.49 5.16 -3.36
CA ASP A 182 -14.82 4.59 -4.66
C ASP A 182 -14.25 5.42 -5.83
N GLU A 183 -14.38 6.74 -5.76
CA GLU A 183 -13.78 7.66 -6.74
C GLU A 183 -12.24 7.60 -6.69
N LEU A 184 -11.67 7.59 -5.48
CA LEU A 184 -10.22 7.58 -5.24
C LEU A 184 -9.53 6.36 -5.87
N ILE A 185 -10.17 5.19 -5.86
CA ILE A 185 -9.62 3.95 -6.43
C ILE A 185 -10.32 3.49 -7.70
N HIS A 186 -11.10 4.36 -8.34
CA HIS A 186 -11.76 4.15 -9.62
C HIS A 186 -12.64 2.89 -9.68
N ILE A 187 -13.48 2.68 -8.66
CA ILE A 187 -14.48 1.59 -8.63
C ILE A 187 -15.90 2.16 -8.53
N SER A 188 -16.88 1.47 -9.09
CA SER A 188 -18.29 1.83 -8.91
C SER A 188 -18.81 1.26 -7.60
N ALA A 189 -19.34 2.11 -6.72
CA ALA A 189 -20.12 1.68 -5.55
C ALA A 189 -21.60 1.37 -5.88
N ARG A 190 -22.02 1.48 -7.14
CA ARG A 190 -23.35 1.03 -7.57
C ARG A 190 -23.33 -0.49 -7.72
N PRO A 191 -24.38 -1.21 -7.29
CA PRO A 191 -24.53 -2.59 -7.74
C PRO A 191 -24.54 -2.57 -9.26
N GLU A 192 -23.58 -3.24 -9.89
CA GLU A 192 -23.75 -3.65 -11.29
C GLU A 192 -25.02 -4.51 -11.27
N GLU A 193 -26.09 -4.02 -11.90
CA GLU A 193 -27.21 -4.88 -12.26
C GLU A 193 -26.58 -5.99 -13.11
N ASP A 194 -26.48 -7.19 -12.54
CA ASP A 194 -25.84 -8.34 -13.20
C ASP A 194 -26.50 -8.51 -14.59
N GLU A 195 -25.73 -8.35 -15.67
CA GLU A 195 -26.09 -8.82 -17.03
C GLU A 195 -26.12 -10.35 -17.09
#